data_AF-A0A7K7E509-F1
#
_entry.id   AF-A0A7K7E509-F1
#
_cell.length_a   1.000
_cell.length_b   1.000
_cell.length_c   1.000
_cell.angle_alpha   90.00
_cell.angle_beta   90.00
_cell.angle_gamma   90.00
#
_symmetry.space_group_name_H-M   'P 1'
#
loop_
_entity.id
_entity.type
_entity.pdbx_description
1 polymer ?
#
loop_
_entity_poly.entity_id
_entity_poly.type
_entity_poly.pdbx_seq_one_letter_code
_entity_poly.pdbx_strand_id
1 'polypeptide(L)'
;SRLGILIVRHLKRLERVILGYLEVSDGPEEKARLGILETLQCTIEHAWPRMPCRLPVLLKALLRLLWDVHTERGPTPEPVRAALLHRATQCLILLDHCSQGQVKVLLEGVYSSCQETRVRECLRKVQEST
;
A
#
# COMPACT_ATOMS: atom_id res chain seq x y z
N SER A 1 29.80 0.89 -10.53
CA SER A 1 29.32 2.13 -9.86
C SER A 1 28.80 1.79 -8.46
N ARG A 2 29.37 2.35 -7.39
CA ARG A 2 28.99 1.99 -5.99
C ARG A 2 27.67 2.64 -5.51
N LEU A 3 27.22 3.71 -6.17
CA LEU A 3 25.96 4.39 -5.84
C LEU A 3 24.71 3.52 -6.04
N GLY A 4 24.63 2.74 -7.12
CA GLY A 4 23.46 1.89 -7.39
C GLY A 4 23.25 0.81 -6.33
N ILE A 5 24.33 0.20 -5.82
CA ILE A 5 24.30 -0.84 -4.78
C ILE A 5 23.83 -0.27 -3.45
N LEU A 6 24.29 0.95 -3.09
CA LEU A 6 23.88 1.62 -1.85
C LEU A 6 22.38 1.95 -1.87
N ILE A 7 21.85 2.46 -2.99
CA ILE A 7 20.42 2.78 -3.12
C ILE A 7 19.56 1.53 -2.95
N VAL A 8 19.92 0.41 -3.57
CA VAL A 8 19.18 -0.87 -3.40
C VAL A 8 19.18 -1.33 -1.95
N ARG A 9 20.31 -1.21 -1.24
CA ARG A 9 20.42 -1.54 0.18
C ARG A 9 19.56 -0.63 1.05
N HIS A 10 19.57 0.68 0.81
CA HIS A 10 18.77 1.64 1.57
C HIS A 10 17.27 1.41 1.35
N LEU A 11 16.85 1.17 0.10
CA LEU A 11 15.47 0.81 -0.21
C LEU A 11 15.05 -0.52 0.43
N LYS A 12 15.94 -1.52 0.49
CA LYS A 12 15.65 -2.78 1.21
C LYS A 12 15.49 -2.58 2.72
N ARG A 13 16.25 -1.66 3.32
CA ARG A 13 16.08 -1.32 4.75
C ARG A 13 14.77 -0.55 4.96
N LEU A 14 14.49 0.42 4.11
CA LEU A 14 13.27 1.23 4.17
C LEU A 14 12.02 0.36 3.95
N GLU A 15 12.03 -0.56 2.99
CA GLU A 15 10.93 -1.52 2.78
C GLU A 15 10.57 -2.27 4.06
N ARG A 16 11.57 -2.78 4.80
CA ARG A 16 11.30 -3.46 6.08
C ARG A 16 10.68 -2.54 7.13
N VAL A 17 11.11 -1.28 7.18
CA VAL A 17 10.51 -0.27 8.07
C VAL A 17 9.06 -0.01 7.65
N ILE A 18 8.82 0.19 6.35
CA ILE A 18 7.48 0.40 5.81
C ILE A 18 6.55 -0.74 6.21
N LEU A 19 6.96 -1.98 5.96
CA LEU A 19 6.16 -3.16 6.29
C LEU A 19 5.86 -3.25 7.79
N GLY A 20 6.87 -3.04 8.66
CA GLY A 20 6.67 -3.13 10.11
C GLY A 20 5.68 -2.10 10.65
N TYR A 21 5.70 -0.87 10.12
CA TYR A 21 4.74 0.16 10.52
C TYR A 21 3.34 -0.09 9.96
N LEU A 22 3.19 -0.69 8.76
CA LEU A 22 1.87 -1.04 8.23
C LEU A 22 1.19 -2.13 9.07
N GLU A 23 1.94 -3.04 9.69
CA GLU A 23 1.39 -4.17 10.43
C GLU A 23 0.84 -3.77 11.81
N VAL A 24 1.37 -2.73 12.46
CA VAL A 24 1.08 -2.43 13.87
C VAL A 24 0.35 -1.10 14.03
N SER A 25 -0.78 -1.12 14.74
CA SER A 25 -1.51 0.10 15.15
C SER A 25 -0.78 0.77 16.31
N ASP A 26 -0.62 2.10 16.24
CA ASP A 26 -0.12 2.93 17.34
C ASP A 26 -1.25 3.54 18.19
N GLY A 27 -2.49 3.11 17.97
CA GLY A 27 -3.67 3.56 18.70
C GLY A 27 -4.77 4.11 17.77
N PRO A 28 -5.84 4.68 18.34
CA PRO A 28 -7.04 5.07 17.58
C PRO A 28 -6.78 6.10 16.47
N GLU A 29 -5.70 6.88 16.58
CA GLU A 29 -5.35 7.92 15.61
C GLU A 29 -4.54 7.39 14.43
N GLU A 30 -3.98 6.17 14.52
CA GLU A 30 -3.24 5.48 13.45
C GLU A 30 -2.15 6.35 12.79
N LYS A 31 -1.52 7.25 13.57
CA LYS A 31 -0.58 8.26 13.09
C LYS A 31 0.62 7.61 12.40
N ALA A 32 1.13 6.53 12.97
CA ALA A 32 2.28 5.82 12.43
C ALA A 32 1.94 5.15 11.09
N ARG A 33 0.77 4.50 10.97
CA ARG A 33 0.31 3.90 9.70
C ARG A 33 0.03 4.95 8.63
N LEU A 34 -0.60 6.07 8.98
CA LEU A 34 -0.84 7.16 8.04
C LEU A 34 0.47 7.78 7.55
N GLY A 35 1.41 8.06 8.45
CA GLY A 35 2.72 8.62 8.12
C GLY A 35 3.58 7.68 7.27
N ILE A 36 3.54 6.37 7.53
CA ILE A 36 4.30 5.42 6.72
C ILE A 36 3.69 5.21 5.33
N LEU A 37 2.36 5.29 5.19
CA LEU A 37 1.71 5.25 3.88
C LEU A 37 2.12 6.45 3.03
N GLU A 38 2.18 7.65 3.62
CA GLU A 38 2.70 8.85 2.94
C GLU A 38 4.17 8.68 2.54
N THR A 39 4.99 8.15 3.45
CA THR A 39 6.38 7.82 3.14
C THR A 39 6.49 6.82 1.99
N LEU A 40 5.62 5.81 1.95
CA LEU A 40 5.58 4.83 0.87
C LEU A 40 5.18 5.47 -0.47
N GLN A 41 4.19 6.37 -0.51
CA GLN A 41 3.82 7.11 -1.72
C GLN A 41 5.02 7.87 -2.28
N CYS A 42 5.67 8.70 -1.45
CA CYS A 42 6.87 9.44 -1.87
C CYS A 42 7.99 8.50 -2.32
N THR A 43 8.17 7.37 -1.61
CA THR A 43 9.18 6.37 -1.98
C THR A 43 8.90 5.76 -3.35
N ILE A 44 7.64 5.41 -3.65
CA ILE A 44 7.26 4.83 -4.94
C ILE A 44 7.63 5.79 -6.08
N GLU A 45 7.23 7.05 -5.96
CA GLU A 45 7.47 8.10 -6.97
C GLU A 45 8.95 8.37 -7.19
N HIS A 46 9.72 8.55 -6.12
CA HIS A 46 11.12 8.98 -6.20
C HIS A 46 12.10 7.82 -6.42
N ALA A 47 11.70 6.59 -6.09
CA ALA A 47 12.54 5.41 -6.28
C ALA A 47 12.20 4.65 -7.57
N TRP A 48 11.21 5.07 -8.36
CA TRP A 48 11.04 4.58 -9.72
C TRP A 48 12.34 4.81 -10.53
N PRO A 49 12.84 3.85 -11.32
CA PRO A 49 12.24 2.56 -11.73
C PRO A 49 12.66 1.34 -10.89
N ARG A 50 13.02 1.50 -9.61
CA ARG A 50 13.48 0.42 -8.72
C ARG A 50 12.34 -0.21 -7.88
N MET A 51 11.10 0.18 -8.15
CA MET A 51 9.91 -0.29 -7.44
C MET A 51 9.29 -1.60 -7.95
N PRO A 52 9.31 -1.95 -9.26
CA PRO A 52 8.69 -3.18 -9.74
C PRO A 52 9.15 -4.46 -9.04
N CYS A 53 10.44 -4.57 -8.69
CA CYS A 53 10.97 -5.74 -7.99
C CYS A 53 10.44 -5.90 -6.54
N ARG A 54 9.75 -4.89 -6.02
CA ARG A 54 9.15 -4.86 -4.67
C ARG A 54 7.64 -5.09 -4.70
N LEU A 55 7.06 -5.13 -5.91
CA LEU A 55 5.62 -5.26 -6.12
C LEU A 55 4.99 -6.41 -5.31
N PRO A 56 5.49 -7.67 -5.33
CA PRO A 56 4.82 -8.77 -4.64
C PRO A 56 4.71 -8.55 -3.12
N VAL A 57 5.74 -7.97 -2.52
CA VAL A 57 5.81 -7.75 -1.06
C VAL A 57 4.90 -6.58 -0.67
N LEU A 58 4.98 -5.46 -1.40
CA LEU A 58 4.19 -4.27 -1.12
C LEU A 58 2.70 -4.48 -1.42
N LEU A 59 2.36 -5.13 -2.53
CA LEU A 59 0.98 -5.46 -2.89
C LEU A 59 0.32 -6.30 -1.79
N LYS A 60 1.00 -7.36 -1.34
CA LYS A 60 0.50 -8.22 -0.26
C LYS A 60 0.29 -7.45 1.04
N ALA A 61 1.23 -6.58 1.42
CA ALA A 61 1.14 -5.79 2.64
C ALA A 61 -0.02 -4.77 2.59
N LEU A 62 -0.20 -4.08 1.46
CA LEU A 62 -1.29 -3.13 1.27
C LEU A 62 -2.66 -3.81 1.28
N LEU A 63 -2.80 -4.97 0.62
CA LEU A 63 -4.06 -5.74 0.64
C LEU A 63 -4.41 -6.23 2.04
N ARG A 64 -3.41 -6.68 2.82
CA ARG A 64 -3.60 -7.03 4.22
C ARG A 64 -4.07 -5.84 5.03
N LEU A 65 -3.41 -4.69 4.89
CA LEU A 65 -3.83 -3.47 5.59
C LEU A 65 -5.28 -3.10 5.27
N LEU A 66 -5.69 -3.14 3.99
CA LEU A 66 -7.08 -2.87 3.60
C LEU A 66 -8.06 -3.81 4.31
N TRP A 67 -7.71 -5.09 4.41
CA TRP A 67 -8.54 -6.10 5.09
C TRP A 67 -8.57 -5.90 6.60
N ASP A 68 -7.42 -5.63 7.21
CA ASP A 68 -7.28 -5.42 8.66
C ASP A 68 -8.08 -4.18 9.09
N VAL A 69 -7.96 -3.07 8.37
CA VAL A 69 -8.73 -1.84 8.64
C VAL A 69 -10.22 -2.05 8.43
N HIS A 70 -10.62 -2.85 7.42
CA HIS A 70 -12.03 -3.18 7.17
C HIS A 70 -12.63 -4.01 8.31
N THR A 71 -11.90 -5.02 8.78
CA THR A 71 -12.36 -5.95 9.83
C THR A 71 -12.14 -5.44 11.25
N GLU A 72 -11.42 -4.32 11.41
CA GLU A 72 -11.14 -3.68 12.69
C GLU A 72 -12.43 -3.36 13.46
N ARG A 73 -12.47 -3.84 14.71
CA ARG A 73 -13.55 -3.56 15.69
C ARG A 73 -13.06 -2.67 16.84
N GLY A 74 -11.87 -2.10 16.68
CA GLY A 74 -11.18 -1.28 17.67
C GLY A 74 -11.75 0.12 17.82
N PRO A 75 -11.13 0.96 18.66
CA PRO A 75 -11.56 2.33 18.93
C PRO A 75 -11.28 3.32 17.80
N THR A 76 -10.64 2.88 16.71
CA THR A 76 -10.21 3.73 15.59
C THR A 76 -11.42 4.42 14.94
N PRO A 77 -11.49 5.76 14.97
CA PRO A 77 -12.62 6.49 14.40
C PRO A 77 -12.75 6.26 12.89
N GLU A 78 -13.99 6.26 12.41
CA GLU A 78 -14.30 6.02 11.00
C GLU A 78 -13.56 6.96 10.02
N PRO A 79 -13.37 8.27 10.29
CA PRO A 79 -12.56 9.13 9.42
C PRO A 79 -11.10 8.69 9.29
N VAL A 80 -10.51 8.14 10.36
CA VAL A 80 -9.14 7.64 10.38
C VAL A 80 -9.05 6.37 9.55
N ARG A 81 -10.01 5.45 9.71
CA ARG A 81 -10.12 4.23 8.88
C ARG A 81 -10.28 4.57 7.39
N ALA A 82 -11.14 5.53 7.07
CA ALA A 82 -11.33 6.00 5.70
C ALA A 82 -10.03 6.60 5.12
N ALA A 83 -9.27 7.35 5.92
CA ALA A 83 -7.98 7.90 5.51
C ALA A 83 -6.93 6.80 5.25
N LEU A 84 -6.88 5.75 6.08
CA LEU A 84 -6.01 4.60 5.87
C LEU A 84 -6.35 3.87 4.57
N LEU A 85 -7.63 3.53 4.35
CA LEU A 85 -8.09 2.88 3.13
C LEU A 85 -7.77 3.73 1.89
N HIS A 86 -8.01 5.05 1.98
CA HIS A 86 -7.70 5.97 0.90
C HIS A 86 -6.19 6.00 0.57
N ARG A 87 -5.32 6.21 1.57
CA ARG A 87 -3.87 6.29 1.35
C ARG A 87 -3.27 4.97 0.88
N ALA A 88 -3.76 3.84 1.38
CA ALA A 88 -3.36 2.51 0.90
C ALA A 88 -3.78 2.29 -0.56
N THR A 89 -4.98 2.75 -0.94
CA THR A 89 -5.44 2.72 -2.33
C THR A 89 -4.55 3.58 -3.24
N GLN A 90 -4.16 4.78 -2.80
CA GLN A 90 -3.22 5.64 -3.55
C GLN A 90 -1.86 4.95 -3.74
N CYS A 91 -1.34 4.27 -2.72
CA CYS A 91 -0.11 3.47 -2.87
C CYS A 91 -0.25 2.38 -3.95
N LEU A 92 -1.40 1.70 -4.01
CA LEU A 92 -1.66 0.67 -5.03
C LEU A 92 -1.71 1.26 -6.44
N ILE A 93 -2.34 2.42 -6.62
CA ILE A 93 -2.38 3.15 -7.91
C ILE A 93 -0.97 3.55 -8.35
N LEU A 94 -0.19 4.16 -7.46
CA LEU A 94 1.20 4.54 -7.76
C LEU A 94 2.07 3.32 -8.10
N LEU A 95 1.88 2.19 -7.40
CA LEU A 95 2.56 0.94 -7.72
C LEU A 95 2.16 0.40 -9.09
N ASP A 96 0.89 0.51 -9.47
CA ASP A 96 0.41 0.09 -10.79
C ASP A 96 1.10 0.87 -11.91
N HIS A 97 1.16 2.20 -11.77
CA HIS A 97 1.85 3.07 -12.72
C HIS A 97 3.33 2.73 -12.83
N CYS A 98 4.00 2.51 -11.69
CA CYS A 98 5.41 2.13 -11.66
C CYS A 98 5.69 0.76 -12.29
N SER A 99 4.69 -0.13 -12.32
CA SER A 99 4.78 -1.52 -12.77
C SER A 99 4.05 -1.79 -14.09
N GLN A 100 3.67 -0.74 -14.83
CA GLN A 100 3.04 -0.84 -16.15
C GLN A 100 1.74 -1.67 -16.14
N GLY A 101 0.87 -1.47 -15.15
CA GLY A 101 -0.44 -2.13 -15.10
C GLY A 101 -0.44 -3.52 -14.44
N GLN A 102 0.70 -3.98 -13.93
CA GLN A 102 0.79 -5.32 -13.31
C GLN A 102 -0.06 -5.45 -12.05
N VAL A 103 -0.28 -4.36 -11.28
CA VAL A 103 -1.14 -4.43 -10.09
C VAL A 103 -2.58 -4.72 -10.51
N LYS A 104 -3.10 -4.03 -11.53
CA LYS A 104 -4.47 -4.27 -12.04
C LYS A 104 -4.69 -5.71 -12.46
N VAL A 105 -3.75 -6.29 -13.21
CA VAL A 105 -3.80 -7.69 -13.64
C VAL A 105 -3.83 -8.64 -12.43
N LEU A 106 -2.95 -8.42 -11.45
CA LEU A 106 -2.91 -9.25 -10.24
C LEU A 106 -4.16 -9.12 -9.37
N LEU A 107 -4.83 -7.97 -9.40
CA LEU A 107 -6.03 -7.69 -8.62
C LEU A 107 -7.33 -8.16 -9.28
N GLU A 108 -7.35 -8.52 -10.55
CA GLU A 108 -8.58 -8.90 -11.26
C GLU A 108 -9.29 -10.10 -10.60
N GLY A 109 -8.53 -11.13 -10.24
CA GLY A 109 -9.06 -12.30 -9.50
C GLY A 109 -9.53 -11.97 -8.09
N VAL A 110 -8.87 -11.02 -7.41
CA VAL A 110 -9.26 -10.57 -6.07
C VAL A 110 -10.53 -9.71 -6.14
N TYR A 111 -10.62 -8.81 -7.12
CA TYR A 111 -11.75 -7.93 -7.33
C TYR A 111 -13.04 -8.69 -7.65
N SER A 112 -12.96 -9.70 -8.51
CA SER A 112 -14.10 -10.53 -8.90
C SER A 112 -14.63 -11.41 -7.75
N SER A 113 -13.77 -11.85 -6.84
CA SER A 113 -14.14 -12.69 -5.70
C SER A 113 -14.44 -11.93 -4.40
N CYS A 114 -14.07 -10.65 -4.31
CA CYS A 114 -14.27 -9.83 -3.12
C CYS A 114 -15.75 -9.45 -2.92
N GLN A 115 -16.31 -9.88 -1.80
CA GLN A 115 -17.70 -9.58 -1.39
C GLN A 115 -17.80 -8.36 -0.47
N GLU A 116 -16.68 -7.93 0.12
CA GLU A 116 -16.66 -6.83 1.09
C GLU A 116 -16.68 -5.46 0.39
N THR A 117 -17.79 -4.73 0.54
CA THR A 117 -18.08 -3.50 -0.21
C THR A 117 -16.96 -2.46 -0.11
N ARG A 118 -16.40 -2.24 1.07
CA ARG A 118 -15.35 -1.21 1.29
C ARG A 118 -14.02 -1.58 0.64
N VAL A 119 -13.60 -2.83 0.79
CA VAL A 119 -12.36 -3.33 0.16
C VAL A 119 -12.54 -3.37 -1.35
N ARG A 120 -13.68 -3.86 -1.84
CA ARG A 120 -14.03 -3.88 -3.25
C ARG A 120 -14.03 -2.48 -3.87
N GLU A 121 -14.53 -1.47 -3.16
CA GLU A 121 -14.50 -0.08 -3.60
C GLU A 121 -13.06 0.45 -3.73
N CYS A 122 -12.16 0.08 -2.82
CA CYS A 122 -10.74 0.41 -2.95
C CYS A 122 -10.12 -0.25 -4.19
N LEU A 123 -10.38 -1.54 -4.40
CA LEU A 123 -9.89 -2.28 -5.57
C LEU A 123 -10.44 -1.72 -6.89
N ARG A 124 -11.72 -1.33 -6.91
CA ARG A 124 -12.36 -0.69 -8.07
C ARG A 124 -11.63 0.58 -8.49
N LYS A 125 -11.28 1.44 -7.52
CA LYS A 125 -10.49 2.66 -7.79
C LYS A 125 -9.13 2.38 -8.40
N VAL A 126 -8.47 1.28 -7.99
CA VAL A 126 -7.20 0.86 -8.61
C VAL A 126 -7.41 0.40 -10.06
N GLN A 127 -8.52 -0.29 -10.34
CA GLN A 127 -8.84 -0.73 -11.71
C GLN A 127 -9.16 0.44 -12.65
N GLU A 128 -9.86 1.46 -12.14
CA GLU A 128 -10.32 2.61 -12.93
C GLU A 128 -9.31 3.76 -13.03
N SER A 129 -8.24 3.76 -12.23
CA SER A 129 -7.24 4.83 -12.29
C SER A 129 -6.47 4.78 -13.61
N THR A 130 -6.41 5.89 -14.34
CA THR A 130 -5.72 6.01 -15.64
C THR A 130 -4.20 6.13 -15.47
#